data_AF-A0A6B3FI19-F1
#
_entry.id   AF-A0A6B3FI19-F1
#
_cell.length_a   1.000
_cell.length_b   1.000
_cell.length_c   1.000
_cell.angle_alpha   90.00
_cell.angle_beta   90.00
_cell.angle_gamma   90.00
#
_symmetry.space_group_name_H-M   'P 1'
#
loop_
_entity.id
_entity.type
_entity.pdbx_description
1 polymer ?
#
loop_
_entity_poly.entity_id
_entity_poly.type
_entity_poly.pdbx_seq_one_letter_code
_entity_poly.pdbx_strand_id
1 'polypeptide(L)'
;DDAIVRLFQREEAYDELGDLIGFSQDTKAVVTAVSSAMMTFIGVVFSISLVAVQMASGQLTPRVVRIFVRSRISKLTMTVFLATFLVSLLVLSSYESETDPRRVVSVPLVQSLLMLVLVGTSLLLFVVYVSSTLRLMQVGPVVDRIARDSFRVLGRMPRGPQGDDEVGPETARVVYEGRAGVLRDVNTARLVRAARRQGVVLRVIPRIGDFVVPGTPMLAVHGGAVPPRLRLRYAVSVSVERTLHQDLAFGLRQLADIALRALSTSVNDPTTAVQCLDRIVQFLAVVAHLPLGTVHHQDRAGR
;
A
#
# COMPACT_ATOMS: atom_id res chain seq x y z
N ASP A 1 -34.34 -20.61 15.98
CA ASP A 1 -34.97 -19.78 17.02
C ASP A 1 -36.47 -20.07 17.14
N ASP A 2 -37.29 -19.81 16.12
CA ASP A 2 -38.74 -20.16 16.14
C ASP A 2 -39.09 -21.63 16.47
N ALA A 3 -38.31 -22.57 15.93
CA ALA A 3 -38.56 -24.00 16.14
C ALA A 3 -38.31 -24.46 17.59
N ILE A 4 -37.40 -23.79 18.30
CA ILE A 4 -37.05 -24.10 19.70
C ILE A 4 -38.12 -23.54 20.64
N VAL A 5 -38.59 -22.31 20.37
CA VAL A 5 -39.66 -21.67 21.14
C VAL A 5 -40.98 -22.44 21.03
N ARG A 6 -41.34 -22.91 19.83
CA ARG A 6 -42.54 -23.74 19.62
C ARG A 6 -42.47 -25.11 20.28
N LEU A 7 -41.27 -25.65 20.50
CA LEU A 7 -41.07 -26.94 21.17
C LEU A 7 -41.31 -26.79 22.68
N PHE A 8 -40.74 -25.77 23.31
CA PHE A 8 -40.95 -25.49 24.73
C PHE A 8 -42.38 -25.05 25.08
N GLN A 9 -43.05 -24.28 24.20
CA GLN A 9 -44.47 -23.95 24.37
C GLN A 9 -45.39 -25.19 24.29
N ARG A 10 -44.97 -26.24 23.58
CA ARG A 10 -45.73 -27.49 23.43
C ARG A 10 -45.57 -28.44 24.62
N GLU A 11 -44.47 -28.32 25.36
CA GLU A 11 -44.15 -29.16 26.52
C GLU A 11 -44.59 -28.56 27.87
N GLU A 12 -45.26 -27.39 27.88
CA GLU A 12 -45.69 -26.68 29.11
C GLU A 12 -44.56 -26.40 30.12
N ALA A 13 -43.30 -26.38 29.65
CA ALA A 13 -42.10 -26.07 30.44
C ALA A 13 -41.94 -24.55 30.63
N TYR A 14 -42.89 -23.93 31.34
CA TYR A 14 -42.94 -22.48 31.51
C TYR A 14 -41.81 -21.92 32.40
N ASP A 15 -41.24 -22.72 33.31
CA ASP A 15 -40.09 -22.32 34.13
C ASP A 15 -38.81 -22.19 33.30
N GLU A 16 -38.56 -23.11 32.35
CA GLU A 16 -37.42 -23.04 31.43
C GLU A 16 -37.55 -21.88 30.42
N LEU A 17 -38.79 -21.54 30.03
CA LEU A 17 -39.09 -20.33 29.26
C LEU A 17 -38.79 -19.05 30.07
N GLY A 18 -39.05 -19.06 31.38
CA GLY A 18 -38.72 -17.97 32.31
C GLY A 18 -37.21 -17.71 32.40
N ASP A 19 -36.41 -18.76 32.55
CA ASP A 19 -34.94 -18.66 32.56
C ASP A 19 -34.38 -18.19 31.21
N LEU A 20 -35.00 -18.62 30.10
CA LEU A 20 -34.62 -18.19 28.74
C LEU A 20 -34.93 -16.69 28.50
N ILE A 21 -36.03 -16.18 29.09
CA ILE A 21 -36.39 -14.75 29.06
C ILE A 21 -35.46 -13.92 29.94
N GLY A 22 -35.10 -14.42 31.13
CA GLY A 22 -34.09 -13.80 31.99
C GLY A 22 -32.73 -13.69 31.29
N PHE A 23 -32.29 -14.78 30.67
CA PHE A 23 -31.08 -14.80 29.84
C PHE A 23 -31.17 -13.83 28.64
N SER A 24 -32.34 -13.70 28.02
CA SER A 24 -32.58 -12.76 26.92
C SER A 24 -32.47 -11.29 27.38
N GLN A 25 -32.97 -10.95 28.58
CA GLN A 25 -32.85 -9.62 29.16
C GLN A 25 -31.39 -9.26 29.51
N ASP A 26 -30.65 -10.18 30.12
CA ASP A 26 -29.21 -10.01 30.39
C ASP A 26 -28.43 -9.83 29.07
N THR A 27 -28.78 -10.61 28.06
CA THR A 27 -28.17 -10.50 26.74
C THR A 27 -28.48 -9.15 26.08
N LYS A 28 -29.70 -8.62 26.23
CA LYS A 28 -30.07 -7.28 25.73
C LYS A 28 -29.25 -6.18 26.40
N ALA A 29 -29.00 -6.29 27.71
CA ALA A 29 -28.14 -5.36 28.44
C ALA A 29 -26.69 -5.41 27.90
N VAL A 30 -26.16 -6.61 27.68
CA VAL A 30 -24.84 -6.82 27.06
C VAL A 30 -24.78 -6.25 25.63
N VAL A 31 -25.80 -6.52 24.81
CA VAL A 31 -25.89 -6.01 23.42
C VAL A 31 -25.92 -4.47 23.39
N THR A 32 -26.63 -3.86 24.32
CA THR A 32 -26.74 -2.40 24.46
C THR A 32 -25.41 -1.79 24.88
N ALA A 33 -24.76 -2.38 25.89
CA ALA A 33 -23.44 -1.97 26.35
C ALA A 33 -22.38 -2.09 25.24
N VAL A 34 -22.39 -3.21 24.50
CA VAL A 34 -21.51 -3.45 23.36
C VAL A 34 -21.75 -2.43 22.24
N SER A 35 -23.01 -2.13 21.90
CA SER A 35 -23.34 -1.15 20.85
C SER A 35 -22.83 0.25 21.20
N SER A 36 -23.02 0.68 22.45
CA SER A 36 -22.50 1.97 22.95
C SER A 36 -20.96 1.99 22.97
N ALA A 37 -20.33 0.90 23.41
CA ALA A 37 -18.88 0.76 23.40
C ALA A 37 -18.31 0.81 21.96
N MET A 38 -18.96 0.16 20.99
CA MET A 38 -18.55 0.19 19.57
C MET A 38 -18.68 1.57 18.94
N MET A 39 -19.72 2.35 19.29
CA MET A 39 -19.83 3.74 18.86
C MET A 39 -18.63 4.58 19.31
N THR A 40 -18.25 4.44 20.59
CA THR A 40 -17.09 5.13 21.17
C THR A 40 -15.79 4.68 20.50
N PHE A 41 -15.68 3.37 20.23
CA PHE A 41 -14.53 2.75 19.61
C PHE A 41 -14.29 3.22 18.17
N ILE A 42 -15.35 3.38 17.37
CA ILE A 42 -15.27 3.98 16.03
C ILE A 42 -14.68 5.40 16.11
N GLY A 43 -15.13 6.20 17.07
CA GLY A 43 -14.59 7.54 17.33
C GLY A 43 -13.10 7.53 17.67
N VAL A 44 -12.67 6.64 18.57
CA VAL A 44 -11.25 6.47 18.94
C VAL A 44 -10.40 6.07 17.74
N VAL A 45 -10.86 5.11 16.94
CA VAL A 45 -10.13 4.63 15.76
C VAL A 45 -10.04 5.69 14.68
N PHE A 46 -11.11 6.47 14.49
CA PHE A 46 -11.09 7.63 13.59
C PHE A 46 -10.12 8.70 14.08
N SER A 47 -10.12 9.00 15.37
CA SER A 47 -9.21 9.95 16.00
C SER A 47 -7.74 9.52 15.86
N ILE A 48 -7.41 8.27 16.21
CA ILE A 48 -6.06 7.70 16.03
C ILE A 48 -5.67 7.71 14.55
N SER A 49 -6.58 7.37 13.63
CA SER A 49 -6.32 7.43 12.19
C SER A 49 -6.00 8.86 11.74
N LEU A 50 -6.77 9.84 12.22
CA LEU A 50 -6.58 11.24 11.88
C LEU A 50 -5.27 11.78 12.45
N VAL A 51 -4.96 11.49 13.71
CA VAL A 51 -3.69 11.83 14.35
C VAL A 51 -2.52 11.18 13.62
N ALA A 52 -2.65 9.91 13.22
CA ALA A 52 -1.62 9.24 12.44
C ALA A 52 -1.43 9.86 11.05
N VAL A 53 -2.50 10.32 10.38
CA VAL A 53 -2.41 11.11 9.14
C VAL A 53 -1.74 12.46 9.39
N GLN A 54 -2.12 13.16 10.46
CA GLN A 54 -1.55 14.46 10.83
C GLN A 54 -0.06 14.34 11.17
N MET A 55 0.33 13.36 11.99
CA MET A 55 1.74 13.07 12.30
C MET A 55 2.48 12.61 11.05
N ALA A 56 1.88 11.77 10.19
CA ALA A 56 2.50 11.42 8.92
C ALA A 56 2.68 12.65 8.01
N SER A 57 1.76 13.62 8.02
CA SER A 57 1.90 14.86 7.24
C SER A 57 2.91 15.83 7.86
N GLY A 58 3.00 15.86 9.20
CA GLY A 58 3.85 16.76 9.98
C GLY A 58 5.27 16.27 10.22
N GLN A 59 5.49 14.94 10.27
CA GLN A 59 6.79 14.30 10.54
C GLN A 59 7.35 13.53 9.34
N LEU A 60 6.50 13.07 8.40
CA LEU A 60 6.96 12.33 7.22
C LEU A 60 6.76 13.17 5.94
N THR A 61 7.64 13.01 4.96
CA THR A 61 7.51 13.66 3.64
C THR A 61 6.14 13.29 3.04
N PRO A 62 5.44 14.16 2.27
CA PRO A 62 4.09 13.90 1.72
C PRO A 62 3.89 12.53 1.04
N ARG A 63 4.99 11.85 0.70
CA ARG A 63 5.07 10.51 0.12
C ARG A 63 4.76 9.37 1.11
N VAL A 64 5.06 9.47 2.40
CA VAL A 64 4.77 8.42 3.39
C VAL A 64 3.30 8.44 3.81
N VAL A 65 2.67 9.62 3.85
CA VAL A 65 1.21 9.78 4.02
C VAL A 65 0.44 8.94 3.01
N ARG A 66 0.94 8.81 1.78
CA ARG A 66 0.29 7.98 0.74
C ARG A 66 0.33 6.48 1.04
N ILE A 67 1.38 6.00 1.74
CA ILE A 67 1.43 4.61 2.22
C ILE A 67 0.34 4.38 3.27
N PHE A 68 0.07 5.37 4.12
CA PHE A 68 -1.01 5.34 5.11
C PHE A 68 -2.38 5.19 4.45
N VAL A 69 -2.70 6.05 3.47
CA VAL A 69 -3.99 6.03 2.73
C VAL A 69 -4.18 4.73 1.91
N ARG A 70 -3.08 4.10 1.48
CA ARG A 70 -3.11 2.86 0.68
C ARG A 70 -3.06 1.59 1.55
N SER A 71 -2.94 1.70 2.87
CA SER A 71 -2.88 0.55 3.78
C SER A 71 -4.16 -0.28 3.70
N ARG A 72 -4.02 -1.57 3.35
CA ARG A 72 -5.15 -2.52 3.31
C ARG A 72 -5.64 -2.86 4.72
N ILE A 73 -4.75 -2.84 5.72
CA ILE A 73 -5.08 -3.15 7.11
C ILE A 73 -6.02 -2.08 7.66
N SER A 74 -5.70 -0.80 7.49
CA SER A 74 -6.54 0.30 7.98
C SER A 74 -7.96 0.27 7.37
N LYS A 75 -8.06 -0.05 6.08
CA LYS A 75 -9.36 -0.20 5.39
C LYS A 75 -10.14 -1.41 5.92
N LEU A 76 -9.49 -2.56 6.04
CA LEU A 76 -10.12 -3.78 6.57
C LEU A 76 -10.62 -3.57 8.00
N THR A 77 -9.81 -2.95 8.86
CA THR A 77 -10.17 -2.65 10.25
C THR A 77 -11.39 -1.74 10.33
N MET A 78 -11.42 -0.64 9.56
CA MET A 78 -12.59 0.25 9.53
C MET A 78 -13.86 -0.44 9.02
N THR A 79 -13.75 -1.25 7.97
CA THR A 79 -14.90 -1.98 7.43
C THR A 79 -15.47 -2.97 8.45
N VAL A 80 -14.61 -3.73 9.15
CA VAL A 80 -15.06 -4.67 10.17
C VAL A 80 -15.69 -3.96 11.36
N PHE A 81 -15.14 -2.83 11.82
CA PHE A 81 -15.73 -2.07 12.92
C PHE A 81 -17.10 -1.50 12.57
N LEU A 82 -17.22 -0.93 11.37
CA LEU A 82 -18.50 -0.42 10.89
C LEU A 82 -19.53 -1.54 10.74
N ALA A 83 -19.12 -2.71 10.22
CA ALA A 83 -20.00 -3.88 10.13
C ALA A 83 -20.43 -4.39 11.52
N THR A 84 -19.50 -4.43 12.49
CA THR A 84 -19.79 -4.84 13.87
C THR A 84 -20.81 -3.92 14.53
N PHE A 85 -20.68 -2.61 14.33
CA PHE A 85 -21.62 -1.61 14.82
C PHE A 85 -23.00 -1.70 14.16
N LEU A 86 -23.06 -1.88 12.84
CA LEU A 86 -24.34 -2.04 12.15
C LEU A 86 -25.07 -3.31 12.57
N VAL A 87 -24.35 -4.42 12.72
CA VAL A 87 -24.91 -5.68 13.23
C VAL A 87 -25.38 -5.53 14.68
N SER A 88 -24.64 -4.82 15.54
CA SER A 88 -25.07 -4.60 16.92
C SER A 88 -26.35 -3.77 17.01
N LEU A 89 -26.54 -2.77 16.13
CA LEU A 89 -27.78 -2.00 16.02
C LEU A 89 -28.96 -2.84 15.49
N LEU A 90 -28.71 -3.69 14.48
CA LEU A 90 -29.72 -4.61 13.93
C LEU A 90 -30.20 -5.61 15.00
N VAL A 91 -29.28 -6.15 15.79
CA VAL A 91 -29.61 -7.02 16.92
C VAL A 91 -30.35 -6.23 18.00
N LEU A 92 -29.92 -5.03 18.37
CA LEU A 92 -30.64 -4.21 19.35
C LEU A 92 -32.08 -3.91 18.91
N SER A 93 -32.29 -3.65 17.61
CA SER A 93 -33.61 -3.42 17.02
C SER A 93 -34.49 -4.69 17.05
N SER A 94 -33.93 -5.90 16.93
CA SER A 94 -34.70 -7.14 17.05
C SER A 94 -35.22 -7.39 18.48
N TYR A 95 -34.52 -6.89 19.50
CA TYR A 95 -34.91 -6.95 20.91
C TYR A 95 -35.99 -5.94 21.32
N GLU A 96 -36.46 -5.06 20.42
CA GLU A 96 -37.57 -4.13 20.72
C GLU A 96 -38.97 -4.72 20.51
N SER A 97 -39.10 -6.02 20.17
CA SER A 97 -40.40 -6.66 19.93
C SER A 97 -40.88 -7.50 21.13
N GLU A 98 -41.85 -6.95 21.86
CA GLU A 98 -42.74 -7.55 22.87
C GLU A 98 -42.13 -8.15 24.16
N THR A 99 -42.58 -7.61 25.30
CA THR A 99 -42.23 -8.01 26.68
C THR A 99 -43.12 -9.10 27.27
N ASP A 100 -44.11 -9.60 26.51
CA ASP A 100 -45.07 -10.60 26.98
C ASP A 100 -44.55 -12.04 26.70
N PRO A 101 -44.28 -12.86 27.73
CA PRO A 101 -43.75 -14.23 27.59
C PRO A 101 -44.55 -15.14 26.64
N ARG A 102 -45.83 -14.84 26.43
CA ARG A 102 -46.75 -15.60 25.58
C ARG A 102 -46.68 -15.26 24.10
N ARG A 103 -46.02 -14.16 23.72
CA ARG A 103 -45.90 -13.71 22.32
C ARG A 103 -44.47 -13.62 21.80
N VAL A 104 -43.49 -14.01 22.61
CA VAL A 104 -42.10 -14.13 22.18
C VAL A 104 -42.03 -15.20 21.08
N VAL A 105 -41.80 -14.79 19.82
CA VAL A 105 -41.73 -15.71 18.67
C VAL A 105 -40.33 -16.30 18.48
N SER A 106 -39.27 -15.59 18.92
CA SER A 106 -37.88 -16.04 18.76
C SER A 106 -36.97 -15.56 19.90
N VAL A 107 -36.07 -16.44 20.37
CA VAL A 107 -34.93 -16.07 21.21
C VAL A 107 -33.72 -15.91 20.30
N PRO A 108 -33.07 -14.73 20.25
CA PRO A 108 -32.02 -14.43 19.26
C PRO A 108 -30.67 -15.05 19.66
N LEU A 109 -30.63 -16.34 20.01
CA LEU A 109 -29.42 -17.08 20.38
C LEU A 109 -28.37 -17.06 19.27
N VAL A 110 -28.78 -17.28 18.02
CA VAL A 110 -27.88 -17.26 16.86
C VAL A 110 -27.33 -15.86 16.61
N GLN A 111 -28.17 -14.83 16.77
CA GLN A 111 -27.76 -13.43 16.63
C GLN A 111 -26.77 -13.01 17.72
N SER A 112 -26.97 -13.47 18.96
CA SER A 112 -26.07 -13.20 20.09
C SER A 112 -24.72 -13.90 19.93
N LEU A 113 -24.70 -15.15 19.44
CA LEU A 113 -23.45 -15.85 19.12
C LEU A 113 -22.69 -15.14 17.98
N LEU A 114 -23.39 -14.73 16.93
CA LEU A 114 -22.80 -13.95 15.83
C LEU A 114 -22.20 -12.64 16.35
N MET A 115 -22.91 -11.93 17.23
CA MET A 115 -22.43 -10.70 17.86
C MET A 115 -21.16 -10.93 18.67
N LEU A 116 -21.12 -11.97 19.50
CA LEU A 116 -19.95 -12.31 20.33
C LEU A 116 -18.71 -12.55 19.47
N VAL A 117 -18.84 -13.33 18.39
CA VAL A 117 -17.75 -13.59 17.44
C VAL A 117 -17.28 -12.30 16.77
N LEU A 118 -18.22 -11.44 16.37
CA LEU A 118 -17.93 -10.19 15.66
C LEU A 118 -17.23 -9.16 16.56
N VAL A 119 -17.64 -9.06 17.83
CA VAL A 119 -16.99 -8.24 18.86
C VAL A 119 -15.59 -8.76 19.17
N GLY A 120 -15.44 -10.08 19.37
CA GLY A 120 -14.13 -10.68 19.60
C GLY A 120 -13.17 -10.44 18.43
N THR A 121 -13.67 -10.57 17.20
CA THR A 121 -12.91 -10.28 15.97
C THR A 121 -12.52 -8.80 15.90
N SER A 122 -13.45 -7.89 16.21
CA SER A 122 -13.22 -6.44 16.26
C SER A 122 -12.11 -6.08 17.25
N LEU A 123 -12.15 -6.63 18.47
CA LEU A 123 -11.13 -6.38 19.48
C LEU A 123 -9.73 -6.85 19.03
N LEU A 124 -9.64 -8.05 18.44
CA LEU A 124 -8.37 -8.57 17.92
C LEU A 124 -7.83 -7.70 16.77
N LEU A 125 -8.70 -7.29 15.86
CA LEU A 125 -8.34 -6.44 14.73
C LEU A 125 -7.88 -5.04 15.19
N PHE A 126 -8.41 -4.55 16.30
CA PHE A 126 -7.98 -3.30 16.92
C PHE A 126 -6.56 -3.39 17.47
N VAL A 127 -6.25 -4.45 18.22
CA VAL A 127 -4.89 -4.66 18.73
C VAL A 127 -3.89 -4.72 17.56
N VAL A 128 -4.24 -5.42 16.48
CA VAL A 128 -3.44 -5.47 15.25
C VAL A 128 -3.31 -4.10 14.61
N TYR A 129 -4.39 -3.32 14.54
CA TYR A 129 -4.39 -1.97 13.97
C TYR A 129 -3.51 -1.01 14.77
N VAL A 130 -3.66 -0.97 16.09
CA VAL A 130 -2.85 -0.12 16.98
C VAL A 130 -1.38 -0.52 16.89
N SER A 131 -1.10 -1.82 16.99
CA SER A 131 0.28 -2.33 16.87
C SER A 131 0.90 -2.02 15.51
N SER A 132 0.13 -2.11 14.42
CA SER A 132 0.59 -1.76 13.08
C SER A 132 0.85 -0.26 12.97
N THR A 133 -0.09 0.58 13.42
CA THR A 133 0.04 2.04 13.39
C THR A 133 1.24 2.51 14.22
N LEU A 134 1.45 1.96 15.42
CA LEU A 134 2.62 2.23 16.26
C LEU A 134 3.94 1.81 15.59
N ARG A 135 4.00 0.62 14.97
CA ARG A 135 5.20 0.17 14.23
C ARG A 135 5.49 1.01 13.00
N LEU A 136 4.45 1.51 12.30
CA LEU A 136 4.64 2.39 11.16
C LEU A 136 5.12 3.80 11.57
N MET A 137 4.83 4.23 12.80
CA MET A 137 5.36 5.49 13.36
C MET A 137 6.83 5.35 13.78
N GLN A 138 7.34 4.13 13.97
CA GLN A 138 8.78 3.90 14.10
C GLN A 138 9.43 4.04 12.72
N VAL A 139 10.45 4.91 12.62
CA VAL A 139 11.11 5.19 11.33
C VAL A 139 11.90 3.97 10.83
N GLY A 140 12.38 3.10 11.73
CA GLY A 140 13.16 1.90 11.41
C GLY A 140 12.49 0.97 10.38
N PRO A 141 11.25 0.48 10.60
CA PRO A 141 10.53 -0.34 9.61
C PRO A 141 10.32 0.33 8.25
N VAL A 142 10.18 1.65 8.20
CA VAL A 142 10.03 2.41 6.94
C VAL A 142 11.37 2.46 6.19
N VAL A 143 12.45 2.75 6.90
CA VAL A 143 13.83 2.73 6.37
C VAL A 143 14.19 1.35 5.84
N ASP A 144 13.89 0.29 6.60
CA ASP A 144 14.10 -1.10 6.19
C ASP A 144 13.26 -1.48 4.97
N ARG A 145 12.04 -0.96 4.87
CA ARG A 145 11.19 -1.19 3.69
C ARG A 145 11.76 -0.51 2.46
N ILE A 146 12.18 0.74 2.56
CA ILE A 146 12.80 1.49 1.46
C ILE A 146 14.07 0.76 1.00
N ALA A 147 14.94 0.37 1.94
CA ALA A 147 16.15 -0.39 1.63
C ALA A 147 15.82 -1.69 0.89
N ARG A 148 14.87 -2.50 1.38
CA ARG A 148 14.44 -3.74 0.71
C ARG A 148 13.87 -3.50 -0.67
N ASP A 149 13.03 -2.48 -0.85
CA ASP A 149 12.45 -2.16 -2.15
C ASP A 149 13.54 -1.69 -3.14
N SER A 150 14.53 -0.91 -2.67
CA SER A 150 15.71 -0.55 -3.47
C SER A 150 16.55 -1.78 -3.86
N PHE A 151 16.81 -2.71 -2.95
CA PHE A 151 17.53 -3.94 -3.27
C PHE A 151 16.76 -4.84 -4.25
N ARG A 152 15.42 -4.85 -4.21
CA ARG A 152 14.60 -5.55 -5.22
C ARG A 152 14.74 -4.94 -6.60
N VAL A 153 14.84 -3.61 -6.69
CA VAL A 153 15.07 -2.91 -7.97
C VAL A 153 16.48 -3.23 -8.47
N LEU A 154 17.46 -3.19 -7.58
CA LEU A 154 18.84 -3.55 -7.89
C LEU A 154 18.96 -4.99 -8.43
N GLY A 155 18.26 -5.94 -7.82
CA GLY A 155 18.24 -7.33 -8.28
C GLY A 155 17.65 -7.51 -9.68
N ARG A 156 16.82 -6.57 -10.14
CA ARG A 156 16.22 -6.55 -11.48
C ARG A 156 16.99 -5.68 -12.48
N MET A 157 17.99 -4.92 -12.02
CA MET A 157 18.79 -4.12 -12.94
C MET A 157 19.54 -5.04 -13.90
N PRO A 158 19.53 -4.71 -15.20
CA PRO A 158 20.17 -5.55 -16.18
C PRO A 158 21.68 -5.52 -15.95
N ARG A 159 22.27 -6.71 -15.88
CA ARG A 159 23.71 -6.94 -15.86
C ARG A 159 24.12 -7.35 -17.27
N GLY A 160 24.40 -6.37 -18.12
CA GLY A 160 24.90 -6.59 -19.48
C GLY A 160 26.42 -6.54 -19.51
N PRO A 161 27.06 -7.01 -20.61
CA PRO A 161 28.45 -6.70 -20.89
C PRO A 161 28.65 -5.19 -20.81
N GLN A 162 29.66 -4.75 -20.06
CA GLN A 162 30.15 -3.38 -20.19
C GLN A 162 31.03 -3.33 -21.43
N GLY A 163 30.79 -2.34 -22.28
CA GLY A 163 31.64 -2.09 -23.44
C GLY A 163 31.29 -0.76 -24.07
N ASP A 164 32.29 -0.01 -24.50
CA ASP A 164 32.14 1.04 -25.51
C ASP A 164 32.14 0.37 -26.88
N ASP A 165 31.17 -0.52 -27.14
CA ASP A 165 30.95 -0.99 -28.50
C ASP A 165 30.71 0.26 -29.36
N GLU A 166 31.51 0.43 -30.42
CA GLU A 166 31.39 1.55 -31.35
C GLU A 166 29.99 1.52 -31.96
N VAL A 167 29.10 2.29 -31.36
CA VAL A 167 27.78 2.53 -31.91
C VAL A 167 27.99 3.38 -33.16
N GLY A 168 27.50 2.91 -34.31
CA GLY A 168 27.62 3.64 -35.57
C GLY A 168 27.11 5.09 -35.49
N PRO A 169 27.28 5.92 -36.54
CA PRO A 169 26.92 7.33 -36.49
C PRO A 169 25.45 7.53 -36.08
N GLU A 170 25.21 8.54 -35.26
CA GLU A 170 23.86 8.94 -34.87
C GLU A 170 23.14 9.50 -36.10
N THR A 171 22.13 8.78 -36.58
CA THR A 171 21.39 9.14 -37.80
C THR A 171 20.19 10.03 -37.50
N ALA A 172 19.63 9.94 -36.29
CA ALA A 172 18.46 10.71 -35.90
C ALA A 172 18.23 10.73 -34.39
N ARG A 173 17.37 11.66 -33.93
CA ARG A 173 16.83 11.71 -32.57
C ARG A 173 15.32 11.64 -32.57
N VAL A 174 14.76 10.87 -31.64
CA VAL A 174 13.32 10.84 -31.36
C VAL A 174 13.06 11.72 -30.14
N VAL A 175 12.28 12.78 -30.34
CA VAL A 175 11.91 13.73 -29.27
C VAL A 175 10.64 13.29 -28.54
N TYR A 176 10.52 13.73 -27.29
CA TYR A 176 9.32 13.56 -26.49
C TYR A 176 8.23 14.55 -26.90
N GLU A 177 6.99 14.09 -27.07
CA GLU A 177 5.84 14.94 -27.46
C GLU A 177 4.73 14.96 -26.42
N GLY A 178 4.91 14.28 -25.28
CA GLY A 178 3.91 14.20 -24.22
C GLY A 178 3.99 15.36 -23.22
N ARG A 179 3.20 15.28 -22.13
CA ARG A 179 3.24 16.28 -21.05
C ARG A 179 4.53 16.19 -20.24
N ALA A 180 5.00 17.34 -19.75
CA ALA A 180 6.17 17.41 -18.90
C ALA A 180 6.04 16.50 -17.66
N GLY A 181 7.13 15.85 -17.27
CA GLY A 181 7.14 14.93 -16.13
C GLY A 181 8.47 14.22 -15.98
N VAL A 182 8.52 13.23 -15.10
CA VAL A 182 9.69 12.40 -14.82
C VAL A 182 9.62 11.10 -15.62
N LEU A 183 10.73 10.70 -16.21
CA LEU A 183 10.89 9.38 -16.85
C LEU A 183 10.80 8.29 -15.78
N ARG A 184 9.71 7.51 -15.82
CA ARG A 184 9.39 6.52 -14.77
C ARG A 184 9.87 5.12 -15.13
N ASP A 185 9.60 4.71 -16.36
CA ASP A 185 9.93 3.37 -16.83
C ASP A 185 10.28 3.35 -18.31
N VAL A 186 11.16 2.41 -18.65
CA VAL A 186 11.57 2.10 -20.01
C VAL A 186 11.32 0.61 -20.25
N ASN A 187 10.53 0.30 -21.28
CA ASN A 187 10.29 -1.06 -21.71
C ASN A 187 11.38 -1.50 -22.68
N THR A 188 12.48 -2.01 -22.12
CA THR A 188 13.63 -2.51 -22.87
C THR A 188 13.23 -3.54 -23.94
N ALA A 189 12.35 -4.49 -23.61
CA ALA A 189 11.95 -5.54 -24.56
C ALA A 189 11.22 -4.97 -25.80
N ARG A 190 10.45 -3.87 -25.64
CA ARG A 190 9.84 -3.17 -26.77
C ARG A 190 10.87 -2.42 -27.60
N LEU A 191 11.82 -1.74 -26.95
CA LEU A 191 12.90 -1.03 -27.64
C LEU A 191 13.79 -1.99 -28.45
N VAL A 192 14.23 -3.10 -27.87
CA VAL A 192 15.03 -4.14 -28.56
C VAL A 192 14.25 -4.70 -29.75
N ARG A 193 12.95 -4.97 -29.60
CA ARG A 193 12.11 -5.47 -30.71
C ARG A 193 11.97 -4.43 -31.83
N ALA A 194 11.88 -3.14 -31.49
CA ALA A 194 11.80 -2.06 -32.47
C ALA A 194 13.13 -1.87 -33.21
N ALA A 195 14.24 -1.86 -32.47
CA ALA A 195 15.62 -1.81 -32.95
C ALA A 195 15.91 -2.94 -33.95
N ARG A 196 15.67 -4.20 -33.54
CA ARG A 196 15.89 -5.39 -34.37
C ARG A 196 15.14 -5.35 -35.71
N ARG A 197 13.90 -4.85 -35.72
CA ARG A 197 13.08 -4.79 -36.94
C ARG A 197 13.59 -3.77 -37.96
N GLN A 198 14.40 -2.80 -37.55
CA GLN A 198 14.95 -1.78 -38.44
C GLN A 198 16.47 -1.88 -38.60
N GLY A 199 17.12 -2.85 -37.92
CA GLY A 199 18.56 -2.99 -37.93
C GLY A 199 19.29 -1.76 -37.38
N VAL A 200 18.72 -1.11 -36.36
CA VAL A 200 19.29 0.12 -35.74
C VAL A 200 19.62 -0.13 -34.28
N VAL A 201 20.54 0.66 -33.73
CA VAL A 201 20.78 0.73 -32.28
C VAL A 201 20.01 1.92 -31.71
N LEU A 202 19.28 1.68 -30.62
CA LEU A 202 18.53 2.72 -29.90
C LEU A 202 19.19 3.01 -28.55
N ARG A 203 19.74 4.21 -28.40
CA ARG A 203 20.31 4.69 -27.15
C ARG A 203 19.30 5.57 -26.42
N VAL A 204 18.93 5.16 -25.20
CA VAL A 204 18.10 5.99 -24.32
C VAL A 204 18.96 7.10 -23.74
N ILE A 205 18.58 8.35 -24.00
CA ILE A 205 19.37 9.53 -23.60
C ILE A 205 19.12 9.91 -22.13
N PRO A 206 17.87 10.19 -21.69
CA PRO A 206 17.57 10.46 -20.29
C PRO A 206 17.68 9.19 -19.44
N ARG A 207 18.12 9.35 -18.19
CA ARG A 207 18.09 8.28 -17.19
C ARG A 207 16.72 8.21 -16.53
N ILE A 208 16.38 7.03 -16.01
CA ILE A 208 15.17 6.86 -15.19
C ILE A 208 15.29 7.79 -13.99
N GLY A 209 14.25 8.60 -13.75
CA GLY A 209 14.22 9.64 -12.73
C GLY A 209 14.48 11.06 -13.24
N ASP A 210 14.92 11.24 -14.49
CA ASP A 210 15.14 12.56 -15.09
C ASP A 210 13.83 13.25 -15.46
N PHE A 211 13.79 14.57 -15.32
CA PHE A 211 12.66 15.39 -15.75
C PHE A 211 12.76 15.73 -17.24
N VAL A 212 11.67 15.52 -17.97
CA VAL A 212 11.59 15.63 -19.43
C VAL A 212 10.40 16.52 -19.81
N VAL A 213 10.57 17.30 -20.87
CA VAL A 213 9.57 18.24 -21.39
C VAL A 213 9.33 17.98 -22.88
N PRO A 214 8.21 18.45 -23.48
CA PRO A 214 8.05 18.38 -24.93
C PRO A 214 9.29 18.92 -25.66
N GLY A 215 9.79 18.17 -26.64
CA GLY A 215 11.02 18.47 -27.38
C GLY A 215 12.30 17.85 -26.81
N THR A 216 12.30 17.33 -25.57
CA THR A 216 13.48 16.65 -25.02
C THR A 216 13.82 15.39 -25.84
N PRO A 217 15.06 15.21 -26.31
CA PRO A 217 15.48 13.99 -27.00
C PRO A 217 15.40 12.76 -26.07
N MET A 218 14.61 11.76 -26.44
CA MET A 218 14.43 10.51 -25.66
C MET A 218 15.32 9.39 -26.16
N LEU A 219 15.43 9.24 -27.47
CA LEU A 219 16.20 8.17 -28.10
C LEU A 219 17.13 8.76 -29.15
N ALA A 220 18.40 8.40 -29.10
CA ALA A 220 19.30 8.51 -30.24
C ALA A 220 19.22 7.23 -31.06
N VAL A 221 19.04 7.36 -32.37
CA VAL A 221 19.04 6.26 -33.33
C VAL A 221 20.39 6.24 -34.01
N HIS A 222 21.04 5.09 -34.02
CA HIS A 222 22.33 4.90 -34.65
C HIS A 222 22.20 3.87 -35.78
N GLY A 223 22.69 4.25 -36.97
CA GLY A 223 22.47 3.52 -38.21
C GLY A 223 21.01 3.56 -38.71
N GLY A 224 20.78 2.93 -39.87
CA GLY A 224 19.46 2.68 -40.48
C GLY A 224 18.43 3.82 -40.45
N ALA A 225 17.15 3.46 -40.55
CA ALA A 225 16.03 4.40 -40.52
C ALA A 225 15.33 4.40 -39.16
N VAL A 226 14.80 5.56 -38.76
CA VAL A 226 14.08 5.73 -37.49
C VAL A 226 12.89 4.77 -37.40
N PRO A 227 12.76 3.99 -36.31
CA PRO A 227 11.57 3.17 -36.11
C PRO A 227 10.28 4.00 -36.08
N PRO A 228 9.22 3.56 -36.76
CA PRO A 228 7.95 4.28 -36.76
C PRO A 228 7.45 4.55 -35.34
N ARG A 229 6.94 5.77 -35.09
CA ARG A 229 6.46 6.21 -33.76
C ARG A 229 5.47 5.22 -33.13
N LEU A 230 4.61 4.59 -33.93
CA LEU A 230 3.66 3.57 -33.47
C LEU A 230 4.35 2.38 -32.77
N ARG A 231 5.55 2.00 -33.20
CA ARG A 231 6.33 0.90 -32.59
C ARG A 231 7.06 1.33 -31.31
N LEU A 232 7.32 2.62 -31.16
CA LEU A 232 7.93 3.22 -29.96
C LEU A 232 6.87 3.63 -28.92
N ARG A 233 5.57 3.58 -29.27
CA ARG A 233 4.49 3.81 -28.31
C ARG A 233 4.59 2.85 -27.14
N TYR A 234 4.41 3.38 -25.93
CA TYR A 234 4.51 2.64 -24.67
C TYR A 234 5.87 1.99 -24.41
N ALA A 235 6.93 2.40 -25.14
CA ALA A 235 8.30 1.99 -24.83
C ALA A 235 8.90 2.83 -23.71
N VAL A 236 8.41 4.06 -23.54
CA VAL A 236 8.84 5.02 -22.52
C VAL A 236 7.59 5.56 -21.82
N SER A 237 7.66 5.70 -20.50
CA SER A 237 6.57 6.16 -19.65
C SER A 237 7.01 7.36 -18.83
N VAL A 238 6.30 8.47 -18.98
CA VAL A 238 6.57 9.73 -18.27
C VAL A 238 5.39 10.05 -17.38
N SER A 239 5.68 10.52 -16.17
CA SER A 239 4.64 10.90 -15.22
C SER A 239 5.07 12.05 -14.33
N VAL A 240 4.11 12.80 -13.81
CA VAL A 240 4.33 13.85 -12.80
C VAL A 240 5.08 13.31 -11.57
N GLU A 241 4.90 12.03 -11.23
CA GLU A 241 5.46 11.44 -10.02
C GLU A 241 6.59 10.44 -10.32
N ARG A 242 7.71 10.63 -9.62
CA ARG A 242 8.83 9.69 -9.57
C ARG A 242 8.47 8.47 -8.71
N THR A 243 8.89 7.28 -9.15
CA THR A 243 8.57 6.02 -8.45
C THR A 243 9.80 5.13 -8.32
N LEU A 244 9.85 4.31 -7.28
CA LEU A 244 10.92 3.31 -7.06
C LEU A 244 10.96 2.19 -8.12
N HIS A 245 9.98 2.07 -9.02
CA HIS A 245 9.77 0.86 -9.84
C HIS A 245 11.01 0.42 -10.66
N GLN A 246 11.70 1.37 -11.28
CA GLN A 246 12.97 1.15 -11.99
C GLN A 246 14.04 2.18 -11.58
N ASP A 247 13.78 2.96 -10.52
CA ASP A 247 14.62 4.07 -10.12
C ASP A 247 15.28 3.78 -8.78
N LEU A 248 16.50 3.27 -8.87
CA LEU A 248 17.29 2.93 -7.70
C LEU A 248 17.73 4.19 -6.92
N ALA A 249 18.09 5.27 -7.63
CA ALA A 249 18.52 6.54 -7.01
C ALA A 249 17.39 7.19 -6.20
N PHE A 250 16.14 6.91 -6.53
CA PHE A 250 14.99 7.37 -5.75
C PHE A 250 14.92 6.76 -4.35
N GLY A 251 15.46 5.55 -4.15
CA GLY A 251 15.59 4.94 -2.83
C GLY A 251 16.58 5.67 -1.93
N LEU A 252 17.78 5.93 -2.46
CA LEU A 252 18.79 6.74 -1.79
C LEU A 252 18.25 8.13 -1.43
N ARG A 253 17.55 8.77 -2.36
CA ARG A 253 16.98 10.09 -2.10
C ARG A 253 15.94 10.05 -0.96
N GLN A 254 15.12 9.01 -0.89
CA GLN A 254 14.19 8.86 0.22
C GLN A 254 14.90 8.67 1.57
N LEU A 255 15.98 7.89 1.62
CA LEU A 255 16.77 7.74 2.84
C LEU A 255 17.43 9.06 3.26
N ALA A 256 17.98 9.82 2.30
CA ALA A 256 18.56 11.13 2.55
C ALA A 256 17.51 12.15 3.02
N ASP A 257 16.33 12.18 2.40
CA ASP A 257 15.22 13.06 2.80
C ASP A 257 14.75 12.74 4.24
N ILE A 258 14.70 11.45 4.62
CA ILE A 258 14.37 11.04 6.00
C ILE A 258 15.46 11.47 6.98
N ALA A 259 16.74 11.26 6.65
CA ALA A 259 17.87 11.66 7.50
C ALA A 259 17.89 13.19 7.74
N LEU A 260 17.73 13.98 6.67
CA LEU A 260 17.67 15.45 6.75
C LEU A 260 16.51 15.91 7.63
N ARG A 261 15.34 15.25 7.53
CA ARG A 261 14.18 15.60 8.35
C ARG A 261 14.33 15.17 9.80
N ALA A 262 14.95 14.02 10.06
CA ALA A 262 15.25 13.56 11.41
C ALA A 262 16.18 14.55 12.14
N LEU A 263 17.13 15.16 11.42
CA LEU A 263 18.01 16.22 11.93
C LEU A 263 17.36 17.61 12.04
N SER A 264 16.13 17.80 11.56
CA SER A 264 15.45 19.09 11.67
C SER A 264 15.14 19.44 13.13
N THR A 265 15.13 20.73 13.45
CA THR A 265 14.88 21.22 14.83
C THR A 265 13.55 20.76 15.41
N SER A 266 12.55 20.51 14.56
CA SER A 266 11.23 20.05 14.98
C SER A 266 11.16 18.56 15.32
N VAL A 267 12.08 17.74 14.82
CA VAL A 267 12.11 16.29 15.06
C VAL A 267 13.25 15.91 16.01
N ASN A 268 14.47 16.40 15.72
CA ASN A 268 15.68 16.21 16.53
C ASN A 268 15.94 14.74 16.93
N ASP A 269 15.88 13.85 15.95
CA ASP A 269 16.09 12.40 16.11
C ASP A 269 17.39 11.96 15.41
N PRO A 270 18.56 12.11 16.06
CA PRO A 270 19.83 11.71 15.48
C PRO A 270 19.96 10.19 15.30
N THR A 271 19.26 9.38 16.11
CA THR A 271 19.31 7.91 15.98
C THR A 271 18.70 7.46 14.66
N THR A 272 17.56 8.04 14.27
CA THR A 272 16.96 7.79 12.94
C THR A 272 17.87 8.25 11.80
N ALA A 273 18.56 9.39 11.95
CA ALA A 273 19.51 9.86 10.95
C ALA A 273 20.67 8.87 10.75
N VAL A 274 21.24 8.35 11.84
CA VAL A 274 22.28 7.30 11.80
C VAL A 274 21.75 6.04 11.11
N GLN A 275 20.54 5.56 11.46
CA GLN A 275 19.94 4.40 10.78
C GLN A 275 19.79 4.60 9.27
N CYS A 276 19.41 5.80 8.83
CA CYS A 276 19.32 6.12 7.40
C CYS A 276 20.71 6.10 6.74
N LEU A 277 21.73 6.65 7.40
CA LEU A 277 23.11 6.63 6.92
C LEU A 277 23.64 5.19 6.82
N ASP A 278 23.38 4.33 7.80
CA ASP A 278 23.76 2.92 7.75
C ASP A 278 23.17 2.21 6.52
N ARG A 279 21.90 2.51 6.17
CA ARG A 279 21.28 1.96 4.95
C ARG A 279 21.81 2.55 3.67
N ILE A 280 22.20 3.83 3.67
CA ILE A 280 22.90 4.44 2.53
C ILE A 280 24.27 3.78 2.35
N VAL A 281 25.04 3.56 3.41
CA VAL A 281 26.31 2.84 3.38
C VAL A 281 26.11 1.43 2.83
N GLN A 282 25.12 0.69 3.35
CA GLN A 282 24.78 -0.65 2.87
C GLN A 282 24.48 -0.65 1.37
N PHE A 283 23.68 0.32 0.90
CA PHE A 283 23.36 0.45 -0.52
C PHE A 283 24.60 0.75 -1.36
N LEU A 284 25.42 1.73 -0.95
CA LEU A 284 26.61 2.16 -1.69
C LEU A 284 27.65 1.04 -1.76
N ALA A 285 27.82 0.27 -0.68
CA ALA A 285 28.71 -0.89 -0.65
C ALA A 285 28.33 -1.94 -1.71
N VAL A 286 27.04 -2.21 -1.89
CA VAL A 286 26.60 -3.16 -2.94
C VAL A 286 26.76 -2.55 -4.34
N VAL A 287 26.41 -1.28 -4.50
CA VAL A 287 26.41 -0.59 -5.79
C VAL A 287 27.82 -0.28 -6.32
N ALA A 288 28.79 -0.05 -5.44
CA ALA A 288 30.18 0.22 -5.80
C ALA A 288 30.83 -0.89 -6.62
N HIS A 289 30.36 -2.13 -6.48
CA HIS A 289 30.86 -3.29 -7.23
C HIS A 289 30.08 -3.56 -8.52
N LEU A 290 29.07 -2.75 -8.83
CA LEU A 290 28.22 -2.95 -9.99
C LEU A 290 28.63 -2.07 -11.17
N PRO A 291 28.48 -2.59 -12.39
CA PRO A 291 28.68 -1.80 -13.60
C PRO A 291 27.58 -0.74 -13.75
N LEU A 292 27.85 0.50 -13.31
CA LEU A 292 26.91 1.64 -13.40
C LEU A 292 26.93 2.39 -14.75
N GLY A 293 27.78 1.93 -15.67
CA GLY A 293 27.95 2.50 -17.00
C GLY A 293 26.78 2.17 -17.94
N THR A 294 26.99 2.40 -19.22
CA THR A 294 26.01 2.05 -20.27
C THR A 294 25.77 0.54 -20.26
N VAL A 295 24.50 0.14 -20.21
CA VAL A 295 24.09 -1.27 -20.25
C VAL A 295 23.55 -1.58 -21.63
N HIS A 296 24.17 -2.55 -22.30
CA HIS A 296 23.72 -3.04 -23.60
C HIS A 296 22.62 -4.07 -23.45
N HIS A 297 21.66 -3.99 -24.37
CA HIS A 297 20.51 -4.89 -24.42
C HIS A 297 20.40 -5.49 -25.81
N GLN A 298 20.76 -6.76 -25.90
CA GLN A 298 20.75 -7.51 -27.15
C GLN A 298 19.50 -8.37 -27.28
N ASP A 299 19.13 -8.70 -28.51
CA ASP A 299 18.14 -9.70 -28.82
C ASP A 299 18.66 -11.13 -28.58
N ARG A 300 17.83 -12.14 -28.84
CA ARG A 300 18.21 -13.56 -28.67
C ARG A 300 19.34 -14.02 -29.60
N ALA A 301 19.67 -13.24 -30.63
CA ALA A 301 20.74 -13.51 -31.57
C ALA A 301 22.03 -12.73 -31.23
N GLY A 302 22.06 -12.01 -30.10
CA GLY A 302 23.23 -11.24 -29.65
C GLY A 302 23.41 -9.90 -30.38
N ARG A 303 22.35 -9.38 -31.02
CA ARG A 303 22.36 -8.09 -31.74
C ARG A 303 21.60 -6.99 -31.01
#